data_AF-A0A8C3LGJ0-F1
#
_entry.id   AF-A0A8C3LGJ0-F1
#
_cell.length_a   1.000
_cell.length_b   1.000
_cell.length_c   1.000
_cell.angle_alpha   90.00
_cell.angle_beta   90.00
_cell.angle_gamma   90.00
#
_symmetry.space_group_name_H-M   'P 1'
#
loop_
_entity.id
_entity.type
_entity.pdbx_description
1 polymer ?
#
loop_
_entity_poly.entity_id
_entity_poly.type
_entity_poly.pdbx_seq_one_letter_code
_entity_poly.pdbx_strand_id
1 'polypeptide(L)'
;MSRTRVASSMINQQNKRNTLEKVFDEVILVDILDSGDSAHLALLKRPELGITLTKLHCWELTQFSKCVFMDADTMVLSNIDELFEREELSAAPDPGWPDCFNSGVFVYRPSIETYNQLLQFATEKGSFDGADQGLLNTFFSSWATTDMNKHLPFIYNLSSTSVYSYLPAFKAFGSSTKVVHFLGSAKPWNYTYDSRTKSVEGNINDPKIVHPEFLNMWWDTYTVNILPLLEQKEVDEENTTGVNMAEVTEAVSHMSVSAPSPPELPSISSEERKARWEQGQADYMGVDSFDNIKKKLDSYLQ
;
A
#
# COMPACT_ATOMS: atom_id res chain seq x y z
N MET A 1 -10.12 24.15 -11.04
CA MET A 1 -9.39 23.14 -11.84
C MET A 1 -8.70 22.24 -10.82
N SER A 2 -9.11 20.97 -10.73
CA SER A 2 -8.49 19.98 -9.84
C SER A 2 -7.04 19.75 -10.30
N ARG A 3 -6.08 19.67 -9.38
CA ARG A 3 -4.65 19.41 -9.67
C ARG A 3 -4.19 18.19 -8.89
N THR A 4 -3.40 17.32 -9.53
CA THR A 4 -2.95 16.05 -8.93
C THR A 4 -1.47 16.12 -8.56
N ARG A 5 -1.09 15.64 -7.36
CA ARG A 5 0.32 15.59 -6.90
C ARG A 5 0.72 14.25 -6.30
N VAL A 6 2.02 14.00 -6.30
CA VAL A 6 2.66 12.85 -5.63
C VAL A 6 3.91 13.32 -4.86
N ALA A 7 4.08 12.80 -3.65
CA ALA A 7 5.25 13.02 -2.79
C ALA A 7 6.07 11.73 -2.69
N SER A 8 7.40 11.82 -2.78
CA SER A 8 8.27 10.66 -2.61
C SER A 8 9.64 11.00 -2.03
N SER A 9 10.12 10.11 -1.16
CA SER A 9 11.41 10.18 -0.47
C SER A 9 12.47 9.22 -1.04
N MET A 10 12.09 8.23 -1.86
CA MET A 10 13.00 7.16 -2.31
C MET A 10 12.77 6.70 -3.77
N ILE A 11 12.39 7.61 -4.68
CA ILE A 11 12.49 7.29 -6.12
C ILE A 11 13.94 7.49 -6.56
N ASN A 12 14.75 6.46 -6.39
CA ASN A 12 16.15 6.43 -6.81
C ASN A 12 16.32 6.11 -8.31
N GLN A 13 15.24 6.19 -9.09
CA GLN A 13 15.23 5.93 -10.52
C GLN A 13 14.65 7.14 -11.25
N GLN A 14 15.52 7.93 -11.89
CA GLN A 14 15.15 9.11 -12.66
C GLN A 14 14.01 8.82 -13.66
N ASN A 15 13.97 7.61 -14.23
CA ASN A 15 12.91 7.19 -15.15
C ASN A 15 11.51 7.21 -14.50
N LYS A 16 11.38 6.72 -13.25
CA LYS A 16 10.11 6.75 -12.51
C LYS A 16 9.68 8.18 -12.19
N ARG A 17 10.61 9.06 -11.79
CA ARG A 17 10.29 10.48 -11.55
C ARG A 17 9.78 11.15 -12.82
N ASN A 18 10.46 10.97 -13.95
CA ASN A 18 10.03 11.55 -15.22
C ASN A 18 8.62 11.07 -15.62
N THR A 19 8.29 9.80 -15.34
CA THR A 19 6.96 9.26 -15.59
C THR A 19 5.91 9.91 -14.70
N LEU A 20 6.22 10.14 -13.42
CA LEU A 20 5.33 10.88 -12.52
C LEU A 20 5.11 12.32 -13.01
N GLU A 21 6.14 13.00 -13.49
CA GLU A 21 6.02 14.36 -14.05
C GLU A 21 5.16 14.44 -15.32
N LYS A 22 4.98 13.32 -16.05
CA LYS A 22 4.04 13.24 -17.18
C LYS A 22 2.58 13.06 -16.72
N VAL A 23 2.35 12.51 -15.53
CA VAL A 23 1.01 12.14 -15.03
C VAL A 23 0.47 13.16 -14.02
N PHE A 24 1.35 13.74 -13.19
CA PHE A 24 1.02 14.68 -12.13
C PHE A 24 1.40 16.11 -12.55
N ASP A 25 0.59 17.09 -12.16
CA ASP A 25 0.90 18.50 -12.42
C ASP A 25 2.16 18.95 -11.69
N GLU A 26 2.36 18.46 -10.46
CA GLU A 26 3.49 18.81 -9.61
C GLU A 26 3.98 17.59 -8.81
N VAL A 27 5.27 17.26 -8.95
CA VAL A 27 5.97 16.19 -8.22
C VAL A 27 6.83 16.83 -7.13
N ILE A 28 6.61 16.46 -5.86
CA ILE A 28 7.28 17.08 -4.73
C ILE A 28 8.22 16.08 -4.08
N LEU A 29 9.45 16.52 -3.83
CA LEU A 29 10.42 15.74 -3.09
C LEU A 29 10.30 16.08 -1.63
N VAL A 30 10.12 15.04 -0.84
CA VAL A 30 10.02 15.12 0.60
C VAL A 30 11.26 14.44 1.15
N ASP A 31 12.09 15.22 1.84
CA ASP A 31 13.26 14.69 2.51
C ASP A 31 12.88 14.20 3.91
N ILE A 32 12.97 12.89 4.13
CA ILE A 32 12.72 12.29 5.45
C ILE A 32 13.84 12.67 6.43
N LEU A 33 15.00 13.13 5.96
CA LEU A 33 16.22 13.27 6.74
C LEU A 33 16.67 14.73 6.95
N ASP A 34 15.81 15.73 6.74
CA ASP A 34 16.24 17.13 6.95
C ASP A 34 16.56 17.40 8.43
N SER A 35 17.84 17.62 8.68
CA SER A 35 18.50 17.70 9.99
C SER A 35 18.28 19.02 10.75
N GLY A 36 17.46 19.93 10.20
CA GLY A 36 17.25 21.28 10.74
C GLY A 36 16.17 21.41 11.82
N ASP A 37 15.23 20.47 11.92
CA ASP A 37 14.10 20.55 12.86
C ASP A 37 14.28 19.58 14.04
N SER A 38 14.30 20.15 15.24
CA SER A 38 14.40 19.41 16.51
C SER A 38 13.29 18.35 16.70
N ALA A 39 12.09 18.58 16.17
CA ALA A 39 11.02 17.59 16.20
C ALA A 39 11.34 16.42 15.25
N HIS A 40 11.81 16.73 14.05
CA HIS A 40 12.25 15.75 13.05
C HIS A 40 13.43 14.90 13.56
N LEU A 41 14.39 15.52 14.24
CA LEU A 41 15.51 14.84 14.89
C LEU A 41 15.07 13.96 16.09
N ALA A 42 14.06 14.38 16.84
CA ALA A 42 13.47 13.55 17.90
C ALA A 42 12.72 12.35 17.33
N LEU A 43 12.11 12.52 16.15
CA LEU A 43 11.41 11.48 15.39
C LEU A 43 12.37 10.50 14.71
N LEU A 44 13.60 10.89 14.35
CA LEU A 44 14.65 9.95 13.92
C LEU A 44 15.00 8.89 14.99
N LYS A 45 14.65 9.13 16.26
CA LYS A 45 14.75 8.13 17.35
C LYS A 45 13.61 7.11 17.35
N ARG A 46 12.62 7.27 16.47
CA ARG A 46 11.45 6.40 16.26
C ARG A 46 11.39 5.94 14.79
N PRO A 47 12.31 5.06 14.36
CA PRO A 47 12.41 4.63 12.97
C PRO A 47 11.14 3.95 12.44
N GLU A 48 10.30 3.41 13.32
CA GLU A 48 8.99 2.85 12.98
C GLU A 48 8.02 3.87 12.35
N LEU A 49 8.19 5.16 12.63
CA LEU A 49 7.31 6.23 12.12
C LEU A 49 7.76 6.82 10.77
N GLY A 50 8.88 6.38 10.18
CA GLY A 50 9.47 7.06 9.02
C GLY A 50 8.53 7.22 7.80
N ILE A 51 7.72 6.20 7.50
CA ILE A 51 6.75 6.23 6.38
C ILE A 51 5.58 7.15 6.72
N THR A 52 5.06 7.06 7.95
CA THR A 52 4.03 7.93 8.51
C THR A 52 4.37 9.41 8.37
N LEU A 53 5.63 9.77 8.66
CA LEU A 53 6.08 11.16 8.64
C LEU A 53 6.13 11.73 7.23
N THR A 54 6.47 10.92 6.23
CA THR A 54 6.47 11.35 4.82
C THR A 54 5.07 11.82 4.39
N LYS A 55 4.02 11.15 4.87
CA LYS A 55 2.62 11.48 4.58
C LYS A 55 2.20 12.82 5.19
N LEU A 56 2.73 13.18 6.37
CA LEU A 56 2.38 14.44 7.04
C LEU A 56 2.82 15.68 6.25
N HIS A 57 3.86 15.59 5.42
CA HIS A 57 4.28 16.68 4.54
C HIS A 57 3.19 17.12 3.55
N CYS A 58 2.12 16.34 3.36
CA CYS A 58 0.97 16.79 2.60
C CYS A 58 0.31 18.06 3.20
N TRP A 59 0.44 18.31 4.52
CA TRP A 59 -0.02 19.55 5.15
C TRP A 59 0.86 20.77 4.85
N GLU A 60 2.09 20.61 4.35
CA GLU A 60 2.94 21.74 3.96
C GLU A 60 2.58 22.36 2.61
N LEU A 61 1.65 21.73 1.86
CA LEU A 61 1.25 22.12 0.51
C LEU A 61 0.35 23.37 0.46
N THR A 62 0.77 24.43 1.15
CA THR A 62 0.03 25.69 1.38
C THR A 62 -0.24 26.53 0.14
N GLN A 63 0.34 26.17 -1.01
CA GLN A 63 -0.09 26.66 -2.31
C GLN A 63 -1.51 26.21 -2.69
N PHE A 64 -2.10 25.27 -1.93
CA PHE A 64 -3.49 24.85 -2.05
C PHE A 64 -4.31 25.21 -0.82
N SER A 65 -5.57 25.57 -1.05
CA SER A 65 -6.53 25.87 0.02
C SER A 65 -7.19 24.63 0.63
N LYS A 66 -7.24 23.51 -0.12
CA LYS A 66 -7.88 22.25 0.27
C LYS A 66 -7.36 21.14 -0.64
N CYS A 67 -7.16 19.95 -0.07
CA CYS A 67 -6.67 18.78 -0.78
C CYS A 67 -7.47 17.53 -0.39
N VAL A 68 -7.50 16.55 -1.29
CA VAL A 68 -7.90 15.18 -0.99
C VAL A 68 -6.62 14.34 -1.05
N PHE A 69 -6.22 13.80 0.10
CA PHE A 69 -5.14 12.83 0.15
C PHE A 69 -5.68 11.46 -0.29
N MET A 70 -4.89 10.72 -1.07
CA MET A 70 -5.17 9.35 -1.48
C MET A 70 -3.88 8.51 -1.40
N ASP A 71 -3.91 7.35 -0.75
CA ASP A 71 -2.78 6.42 -0.75
C ASP A 71 -2.53 5.88 -2.18
N ALA A 72 -1.26 5.55 -2.48
CA ALA A 72 -0.83 5.13 -3.81
C ALA A 72 -1.41 3.78 -4.27
N ASP A 73 -2.00 3.01 -3.36
CA ASP A 73 -2.72 1.77 -3.59
C ASP A 73 -4.25 1.97 -3.55
N THR A 74 -4.70 3.18 -3.88
CA THR A 74 -6.11 3.47 -4.19
C THR A 74 -6.31 3.59 -5.71
N MET A 75 -7.55 3.36 -6.16
CA MET A 75 -7.94 3.55 -7.56
C MET A 75 -9.32 4.19 -7.64
N VAL A 76 -9.39 5.30 -8.38
CA VAL A 76 -10.62 6.03 -8.66
C VAL A 76 -11.39 5.36 -9.80
N LEU A 77 -12.66 5.03 -9.58
CA LEU A 77 -13.56 4.41 -10.55
C LEU A 77 -14.50 5.42 -11.22
N SER A 78 -14.75 6.57 -10.58
CA SER A 78 -15.61 7.63 -11.09
C SER A 78 -15.22 8.98 -10.48
N ASN A 79 -15.74 10.08 -11.02
CA ASN A 79 -15.46 11.42 -10.49
C ASN A 79 -15.76 11.53 -8.98
N ILE A 80 -14.83 12.15 -8.25
CA ILE A 80 -14.89 12.39 -6.80
C ILE A 80 -14.63 13.86 -6.43
N ASP A 81 -14.69 14.79 -7.38
CA ASP A 81 -14.43 16.22 -7.12
C ASP A 81 -15.37 16.84 -6.08
N GLU A 82 -16.56 16.27 -5.87
CA GLU A 82 -17.47 16.66 -4.79
C GLU A 82 -16.87 16.48 -3.39
N LEU A 83 -15.78 15.72 -3.23
CA LEU A 83 -15.05 15.65 -1.95
C LEU A 83 -14.46 17.01 -1.55
N PHE A 84 -14.20 17.92 -2.49
CA PHE A 84 -13.73 19.27 -2.17
C PHE A 84 -14.79 20.15 -1.50
N GLU A 85 -16.06 19.72 -1.47
CA GLU A 85 -17.13 20.35 -0.68
C GLU A 85 -17.01 20.04 0.82
N ARG A 86 -16.24 19.02 1.20
CA ARG A 86 -16.05 18.58 2.59
C ARG A 86 -14.99 19.40 3.32
N GLU A 87 -15.01 19.34 4.64
CA GLU A 87 -14.11 20.10 5.52
C GLU A 87 -13.09 19.22 6.25
N GLU A 88 -12.03 19.80 6.78
CA GLU A 88 -11.01 19.05 7.53
C GLU A 88 -11.55 18.59 8.91
N LEU A 89 -11.30 17.37 9.37
CA LEU A 89 -10.80 16.20 8.65
C LEU A 89 -12.03 15.37 8.23
N SER A 90 -12.22 15.14 6.93
CA SER A 90 -13.28 14.23 6.45
C SER A 90 -12.66 12.97 5.86
N ALA A 91 -13.09 11.81 6.35
CA ALA A 91 -12.57 10.51 5.93
C ALA A 91 -13.65 9.43 6.03
N ALA A 92 -13.43 8.29 5.39
CA ALA A 92 -14.34 7.15 5.47
C ALA A 92 -14.02 6.28 6.70
N PRO A 93 -15.00 5.57 7.29
CA PRO A 93 -14.77 4.66 8.39
C PRO A 93 -13.81 3.52 8.02
N ASP A 94 -12.97 3.13 8.97
CA ASP A 94 -12.17 1.93 8.86
C ASP A 94 -13.04 0.68 9.03
N PRO A 95 -12.93 -0.34 8.14
CA PRO A 95 -13.76 -1.54 8.23
C PRO A 95 -13.41 -2.44 9.43
N GLY A 96 -12.20 -2.33 10.00
CA GLY A 96 -11.78 -3.09 11.17
C GLY A 96 -12.32 -2.50 12.47
N TRP A 97 -12.11 -1.19 12.68
CA TRP A 97 -12.64 -0.46 13.84
C TRP A 97 -13.38 0.80 13.39
N PRO A 98 -14.73 0.79 13.29
CA PRO A 98 -15.49 1.84 12.59
C PRO A 98 -15.55 3.19 13.32
N ASP A 99 -15.15 3.27 14.59
CA ASP A 99 -14.93 4.54 15.29
C ASP A 99 -13.58 5.19 14.94
N CYS A 100 -12.73 4.49 14.18
CA CYS A 100 -11.58 5.08 13.52
C CYS A 100 -11.92 5.33 12.05
N PHE A 101 -11.39 6.41 11.50
CA PHE A 101 -11.38 6.58 10.05
C PHE A 101 -10.19 5.88 9.43
N ASN A 102 -10.35 5.44 8.18
CA ASN A 102 -9.25 4.95 7.36
C ASN A 102 -8.47 6.13 6.76
N SER A 103 -7.16 6.18 6.97
CA SER A 103 -6.32 7.30 6.51
C SER A 103 -5.91 7.20 5.03
N GLY A 104 -6.42 6.22 4.28
CA GLY A 104 -6.10 6.04 2.87
C GLY A 104 -6.77 7.04 1.94
N VAL A 105 -7.91 7.62 2.34
CA VAL A 105 -8.56 8.71 1.62
C VAL A 105 -9.14 9.70 2.63
N PHE A 106 -8.67 10.95 2.59
CA PHE A 106 -9.20 12.00 3.46
C PHE A 106 -9.10 13.39 2.86
N VAL A 107 -10.02 14.27 3.26
CA VAL A 107 -10.05 15.69 2.90
C VAL A 107 -9.42 16.50 4.03
N TYR A 108 -8.47 17.34 3.67
CA TYR A 108 -7.72 18.17 4.62
C TYR A 108 -7.41 19.56 4.06
N ARG A 109 -6.94 20.46 4.93
CA ARG A 109 -6.51 21.82 4.57
C ARG A 109 -5.01 21.95 4.85
N PRO A 110 -4.17 22.11 3.80
CA PRO A 110 -2.75 22.39 4.02
C PRO A 110 -2.54 23.60 4.93
N SER A 111 -1.71 23.42 5.95
CA SER A 111 -1.42 24.39 6.99
C SER A 111 -0.11 24.03 7.67
N ILE A 112 0.86 24.94 7.65
CA ILE A 112 2.13 24.80 8.38
C ILE A 112 1.87 24.68 9.89
N GLU A 113 0.84 25.33 10.41
CA GLU A 113 0.45 25.21 11.81
C GLU A 113 0.00 23.78 12.14
N THR A 114 -0.91 23.21 11.34
CA THR A 114 -1.39 21.84 11.53
C THR A 114 -0.27 20.82 11.38
N TYR A 115 0.62 21.02 10.39
CA TYR A 115 1.81 20.20 10.20
C TYR A 115 2.71 20.17 11.44
N ASN A 116 3.08 21.34 11.97
CA ASN A 116 3.92 21.43 13.17
C ASN A 116 3.25 20.80 14.39
N GLN A 117 1.93 20.99 14.55
CA GLN A 117 1.16 20.35 15.62
C GLN A 117 1.17 18.81 15.48
N LEU A 118 1.01 18.28 14.27
CA LEU A 118 1.08 16.83 14.00
C LEU A 118 2.48 16.27 14.31
N LEU A 119 3.55 16.95 13.92
CA LEU A 119 4.93 16.54 14.25
C LEU A 119 5.20 16.55 15.76
N GLN A 120 4.81 17.61 16.45
CA GLN A 120 4.95 17.70 17.90
C GLN A 120 4.15 16.57 18.57
N PHE A 121 2.91 16.35 18.14
CA PHE A 121 2.05 15.31 18.68
C PHE A 121 2.63 13.90 18.44
N ALA A 122 3.18 13.65 17.25
CA ALA A 122 3.87 12.39 16.94
C ALA A 122 5.10 12.16 17.85
N THR A 123 5.84 13.23 18.16
CA THR A 123 6.99 13.17 19.06
C THR A 123 6.56 12.83 20.49
N GLU A 124 5.52 13.47 20.99
CA GLU A 124 5.04 13.35 22.37
C GLU A 124 4.27 12.04 22.61
N LYS A 125 3.36 11.66 21.71
CA LYS A 125 2.42 10.56 21.91
C LYS A 125 2.66 9.35 21.02
N GLY A 126 3.38 9.52 19.91
CA GLY A 126 3.54 8.47 18.90
C GLY A 126 2.23 8.13 18.20
N SER A 127 2.18 6.92 17.64
CA SER A 127 0.97 6.33 17.04
C SER A 127 0.64 5.00 17.70
N PHE A 128 -0.65 4.72 17.94
CA PHE A 128 -1.08 3.47 18.58
C PHE A 128 -0.90 2.23 17.68
N ASP A 129 -0.90 2.41 16.36
CA ASP A 129 -0.69 1.34 15.37
C ASP A 129 0.73 1.38 14.77
N GLY A 130 1.57 2.32 15.23
CA GLY A 130 2.90 2.57 14.66
C GLY A 130 2.90 3.23 13.27
N ALA A 131 1.73 3.59 12.73
CA ALA A 131 1.55 4.14 11.40
C ALA A 131 0.81 5.49 11.40
N ASP A 132 0.50 6.04 10.23
CA ASP A 132 -0.22 7.33 10.09
C ASP A 132 -1.67 7.26 10.54
N GLN A 133 -2.35 6.14 10.33
CA GLN A 133 -3.76 5.99 10.68
C GLN A 133 -3.97 6.20 12.18
N GLY A 134 -3.16 5.56 13.03
CA GLY A 134 -3.28 5.72 14.47
C GLY A 134 -2.93 7.12 14.96
N LEU A 135 -1.92 7.75 14.37
CA LEU A 135 -1.53 9.13 14.70
C LEU A 135 -2.67 10.10 14.36
N LEU A 136 -3.18 10.03 13.13
CA LEU A 136 -4.22 10.91 12.63
C LEU A 136 -5.54 10.71 13.38
N ASN A 137 -5.93 9.47 13.69
CA ASN A 137 -7.14 9.21 14.50
C ASN A 137 -7.01 9.77 15.91
N THR A 138 -5.82 9.71 16.52
CA THR A 138 -5.61 10.27 17.86
C THR A 138 -5.61 11.81 17.83
N PHE A 139 -5.02 12.41 16.80
CA PHE A 139 -4.99 13.86 16.62
C PHE A 139 -6.40 14.42 16.31
N PHE A 140 -7.09 13.84 15.33
CA PHE A 140 -8.46 14.19 14.92
C PHE A 140 -9.52 13.33 15.63
N SER A 141 -9.35 13.15 16.95
CA SER A 141 -10.15 12.23 17.79
C SER A 141 -11.65 12.52 17.88
N SER A 142 -12.09 13.70 17.44
CA SER A 142 -13.49 14.10 17.43
C SER A 142 -14.28 13.55 16.23
N TRP A 143 -13.61 12.95 15.24
CA TRP A 143 -14.19 12.49 13.98
C TRP A 143 -15.41 11.59 14.19
N ALA A 144 -15.33 10.58 15.06
CA ALA A 144 -16.40 9.60 15.26
C ALA A 144 -17.68 10.17 15.89
N THR A 145 -17.58 11.28 16.63
CA THR A 145 -18.66 11.70 17.54
C THR A 145 -19.21 13.11 17.30
N THR A 146 -18.61 13.89 16.40
CA THR A 146 -18.92 15.33 16.30
C THR A 146 -19.78 15.70 15.09
N ASP A 147 -19.31 15.45 13.87
CA ASP A 147 -19.95 15.96 12.66
C ASP A 147 -20.08 14.86 11.60
N MET A 148 -21.32 14.46 11.33
CA MET A 148 -21.64 13.45 10.31
C MET A 148 -21.22 13.89 8.90
N ASN A 149 -21.09 15.19 8.63
CA ASN A 149 -20.60 15.66 7.33
C ASN A 149 -19.12 15.34 7.12
N LYS A 150 -18.38 14.99 8.18
CA LYS A 150 -16.98 14.53 8.09
C LYS A 150 -16.84 13.02 7.88
N HIS A 151 -17.95 12.29 7.93
CA HIS A 151 -17.99 10.87 7.58
C HIS A 151 -18.20 10.76 6.07
N LEU A 152 -17.12 10.49 5.35
CA LEU A 152 -17.23 10.16 3.94
C LEU A 152 -17.97 8.82 3.81
N PRO A 153 -18.92 8.70 2.86
CA PRO A 153 -19.51 7.40 2.55
C PRO A 153 -18.43 6.36 2.23
N PHE A 154 -18.62 5.13 2.70
CA PHE A 154 -17.65 4.05 2.55
C PHE A 154 -17.22 3.78 1.09
N ILE A 155 -18.09 4.09 0.12
CA ILE A 155 -17.81 4.01 -1.33
C ILE A 155 -16.67 4.91 -1.82
N TYR A 156 -16.25 5.92 -1.05
CA TYR A 156 -15.09 6.78 -1.35
C TYR A 156 -13.76 6.23 -0.81
N ASN A 157 -13.78 5.08 -0.13
CA ASN A 157 -12.57 4.39 0.34
C ASN A 157 -12.89 2.91 0.60
N LEU A 158 -13.43 2.21 -0.40
CA LEU A 158 -13.85 0.83 -0.23
C LEU A 158 -12.62 -0.08 -0.12
N SER A 159 -12.44 -0.75 1.01
CA SER A 159 -11.43 -1.80 1.17
C SER A 159 -11.76 -3.00 0.27
N SER A 160 -10.83 -3.36 -0.63
CA SER A 160 -11.00 -4.44 -1.60
C SER A 160 -10.62 -5.83 -1.09
N THR A 161 -10.14 -5.93 0.15
CA THR A 161 -9.64 -7.18 0.74
C THR A 161 -10.55 -7.74 1.81
N SER A 162 -10.20 -8.92 2.32
CA SER A 162 -10.95 -9.71 3.31
C SER A 162 -11.34 -8.97 4.60
N VAL A 163 -10.85 -7.75 4.81
CA VAL A 163 -11.32 -6.85 5.88
C VAL A 163 -12.78 -6.43 5.65
N TYR A 164 -13.23 -6.27 4.40
CA TYR A 164 -14.65 -6.12 4.07
C TYR A 164 -15.25 -7.47 3.67
N SER A 165 -15.54 -8.30 4.67
CA SER A 165 -16.09 -9.65 4.48
C SER A 165 -17.59 -9.68 4.20
N TYR A 166 -18.28 -8.52 4.23
CA TYR A 166 -19.74 -8.47 4.19
C TYR A 166 -20.30 -8.50 2.75
N LEU A 167 -20.14 -9.65 2.09
CA LEU A 167 -20.53 -9.87 0.69
C LEU A 167 -21.99 -9.48 0.35
N PRO A 168 -23.01 -9.73 1.21
CA PRO A 168 -24.37 -9.22 0.96
C PRO A 168 -24.45 -7.70 0.78
N ALA A 169 -23.74 -6.93 1.62
CA ALA A 169 -23.71 -5.48 1.51
C ALA A 169 -22.94 -5.04 0.27
N PHE A 170 -21.84 -5.72 -0.08
CA PHE A 170 -21.16 -5.46 -1.36
C PHE A 170 -22.10 -5.69 -2.56
N LYS A 171 -22.87 -6.79 -2.57
CA LYS A 171 -23.84 -7.05 -3.66
C LYS A 171 -24.92 -5.98 -3.75
N ALA A 172 -25.33 -5.40 -2.62
CA ALA A 172 -26.35 -4.36 -2.58
C ALA A 172 -25.81 -2.96 -2.96
N PHE A 173 -24.59 -2.62 -2.54
CA PHE A 173 -24.07 -1.25 -2.58
C PHE A 173 -22.76 -1.08 -3.37
N GLY A 174 -22.04 -2.17 -3.63
CA GLY A 174 -20.71 -2.18 -4.25
C GLY A 174 -20.68 -1.65 -5.68
N SER A 175 -21.80 -1.70 -6.41
CA SER A 175 -21.94 -1.04 -7.73
C SER A 175 -21.82 0.49 -7.68
N SER A 176 -22.00 1.10 -6.49
CA SER A 176 -21.87 2.55 -6.28
C SER A 176 -20.46 2.96 -5.84
N THR A 177 -19.48 2.03 -5.86
CA THR A 177 -18.11 2.30 -5.44
C THR A 177 -17.47 3.37 -6.32
N LYS A 178 -16.84 4.36 -5.68
CA LYS A 178 -16.13 5.45 -6.36
C LYS A 178 -14.63 5.34 -6.25
N VAL A 179 -14.13 4.84 -5.12
CA VAL A 179 -12.71 4.59 -4.90
C VAL A 179 -12.55 3.23 -4.25
N VAL A 180 -11.62 2.46 -4.79
CA VAL A 180 -11.20 1.16 -4.25
C VAL A 180 -9.84 1.35 -3.59
N HIS A 181 -9.65 0.74 -2.42
CA HIS A 181 -8.41 0.75 -1.68
C HIS A 181 -7.90 -0.68 -1.50
N PHE A 182 -6.75 -0.98 -2.08
CA PHE A 182 -6.11 -2.30 -2.07
C PHE A 182 -5.32 -2.54 -0.76
N LEU A 183 -6.05 -2.55 0.37
CA LEU A 183 -5.51 -2.84 1.69
C LEU A 183 -4.91 -4.26 1.78
N GLY A 184 -3.96 -4.47 2.69
CA GLY A 184 -3.32 -5.78 2.87
C GLY A 184 -1.92 -5.85 2.28
N SER A 185 -1.27 -7.01 2.42
CA SER A 185 0.14 -7.19 2.09
C SER A 185 0.42 -7.35 0.59
N ALA A 186 -0.51 -7.97 -0.15
CA ALA A 186 -0.42 -8.09 -1.60
C ALA A 186 -1.04 -6.86 -2.25
N LYS A 187 -0.23 -6.05 -2.92
CA LYS A 187 -0.66 -4.88 -3.69
C LYS A 187 -0.94 -5.27 -5.14
N PRO A 188 -1.68 -4.45 -5.92
CA PRO A 188 -2.01 -4.79 -7.29
C PRO A 188 -0.78 -5.16 -8.15
N TRP A 189 0.34 -4.44 -7.98
CA TRP A 189 1.61 -4.67 -8.67
C TRP A 189 2.37 -5.94 -8.21
N ASN A 190 1.90 -6.66 -7.20
CA ASN A 190 2.47 -7.96 -6.79
C ASN A 190 1.86 -9.14 -7.55
N TYR A 191 0.77 -8.92 -8.30
CA TYR A 191 0.10 -9.97 -9.08
C TYR A 191 0.73 -10.09 -10.47
N THR A 192 0.61 -11.26 -11.10
CA THR A 192 0.91 -11.44 -12.53
C THR A 192 -0.36 -11.18 -13.33
N TYR A 193 -0.24 -10.60 -14.53
CA TYR A 193 -1.38 -10.25 -15.38
C TYR A 193 -1.19 -10.76 -16.80
N ASP A 194 -2.13 -11.58 -17.30
CA ASP A 194 -2.16 -12.00 -18.70
C ASP A 194 -2.90 -10.90 -19.50
N SER A 195 -2.15 -10.14 -20.29
CA SER A 195 -2.65 -9.04 -21.11
C SER A 195 -3.54 -9.50 -22.27
N ARG A 196 -3.43 -10.76 -22.71
CA ARG A 196 -4.27 -11.35 -23.75
C ARG A 196 -5.64 -11.75 -23.20
N THR A 197 -5.70 -12.32 -22.00
CA THR A 197 -6.98 -12.67 -21.36
C THR A 197 -7.57 -11.53 -20.53
N LYS A 198 -6.79 -10.46 -20.31
CA LYS A 198 -7.14 -9.30 -19.47
C LYS A 198 -7.50 -9.68 -18.04
N SER A 199 -6.74 -10.61 -17.46
CA SER A 199 -7.02 -11.13 -16.13
C SER A 199 -5.74 -11.35 -15.32
N VAL A 200 -5.79 -11.07 -14.02
CA VAL A 200 -4.73 -11.48 -13.10
C VAL A 200 -4.59 -13.01 -13.06
N GLU A 201 -3.35 -13.49 -13.15
CA GLU A 201 -3.00 -14.90 -13.02
C GLU A 201 -2.95 -15.28 -11.53
N GLY A 202 -3.55 -16.42 -11.20
CA GLY A 202 -3.62 -16.91 -9.83
C GLY A 202 -4.90 -17.71 -9.59
N ASN A 203 -4.98 -18.38 -8.45
CA ASN A 203 -6.19 -19.08 -8.08
C ASN A 203 -7.28 -18.04 -7.79
N ILE A 204 -8.23 -17.89 -8.71
CA ILE A 204 -9.43 -17.03 -8.58
C ILE A 204 -10.23 -17.38 -7.30
N ASN A 205 -9.96 -18.55 -6.71
CA ASN A 205 -10.50 -19.01 -5.44
C ASN A 205 -9.60 -18.73 -4.22
N ASP A 206 -8.56 -17.89 -4.33
CA ASP A 206 -7.87 -17.40 -3.14
C ASP A 206 -8.86 -16.58 -2.31
N PRO A 207 -9.24 -17.01 -1.09
CA PRO A 207 -10.20 -16.29 -0.26
C PRO A 207 -9.73 -14.88 0.13
N LYS A 208 -8.46 -14.52 -0.12
CA LYS A 208 -7.93 -13.16 0.05
C LYS A 208 -8.33 -12.22 -1.09
N ILE A 209 -8.66 -12.74 -2.27
CA ILE A 209 -9.06 -11.96 -3.44
C ILE A 209 -10.59 -11.95 -3.50
N VAL A 210 -11.21 -10.98 -2.85
CA VAL A 210 -12.68 -10.92 -2.77
C VAL A 210 -13.30 -10.42 -4.09
N HIS A 211 -12.58 -9.54 -4.81
CA HIS A 211 -13.08 -8.83 -6.00
C HIS A 211 -11.99 -8.70 -7.09
N PRO A 212 -11.73 -9.76 -7.87
CA PRO A 212 -10.70 -9.74 -8.93
C PRO A 212 -10.98 -8.71 -10.03
N GLU A 213 -12.23 -8.28 -10.20
CA GLU A 213 -12.63 -7.23 -11.14
C GLU A 213 -11.88 -5.91 -10.91
N PHE A 214 -11.65 -5.52 -9.64
CA PHE A 214 -10.92 -4.30 -9.32
C PHE A 214 -9.43 -4.44 -9.66
N LEU A 215 -8.84 -5.62 -9.43
CA LEU A 215 -7.45 -5.88 -9.82
C LEU A 215 -7.29 -5.84 -11.34
N ASN A 216 -8.23 -6.42 -12.09
CA ASN A 216 -8.20 -6.40 -13.55
C ASN A 216 -8.30 -4.97 -14.10
N MET A 217 -9.14 -4.11 -13.51
CA MET A 217 -9.23 -2.69 -13.89
C MET A 217 -7.96 -1.91 -13.57
N TRP A 218 -7.31 -2.19 -12.43
CA TRP A 218 -6.02 -1.60 -12.09
C TRP A 218 -4.94 -1.97 -13.11
N TRP A 219 -4.85 -3.26 -13.46
CA TRP A 219 -3.89 -3.75 -14.45
C TRP A 219 -4.17 -3.25 -15.86
N ASP A 220 -5.43 -3.16 -16.29
CA ASP A 220 -5.79 -2.58 -17.59
C ASP A 220 -5.36 -1.11 -17.65
N THR A 221 -5.62 -0.34 -16.57
CA THR A 221 -5.18 1.06 -16.47
C THR A 221 -3.66 1.20 -16.52
N TYR A 222 -2.94 0.39 -15.75
CA TYR A 222 -1.48 0.38 -15.74
C TYR A 222 -0.90 0.02 -17.11
N THR A 223 -1.38 -1.08 -17.72
CA THR A 223 -0.87 -1.60 -18.99
C THR A 223 -1.15 -0.65 -20.15
N VAL A 224 -2.32 -0.01 -20.17
CA VAL A 224 -2.72 0.88 -21.27
C VAL A 224 -2.09 2.27 -21.13
N ASN A 225 -2.03 2.82 -19.91
CA ASN A 225 -1.70 4.24 -19.72
C ASN A 225 -0.33 4.51 -19.10
N ILE A 226 0.21 3.58 -18.30
CA ILE A 226 1.46 3.80 -17.54
C ILE A 226 2.63 3.06 -18.15
N LEU A 227 2.44 1.78 -18.49
CA LEU A 227 3.50 0.94 -19.06
C LEU A 227 4.15 1.55 -20.31
N PRO A 228 3.39 2.12 -21.28
CA PRO A 228 4.00 2.77 -22.44
C PRO A 228 4.85 3.99 -22.08
N LEU A 229 4.51 4.70 -21.00
CA LEU A 229 5.28 5.88 -20.55
C LEU A 229 6.62 5.49 -19.92
N LEU A 230 6.67 4.31 -19.30
CA LEU A 230 7.88 3.72 -18.71
C LEU A 230 8.83 3.17 -19.79
N GLU A 231 8.28 2.52 -20.82
CA GLU A 231 9.03 1.89 -21.92
C GLU A 231 9.56 2.91 -22.95
N GLN A 232 8.89 4.05 -23.13
CA GLN A 232 9.27 5.09 -24.10
C GLN A 232 10.69 5.66 -23.97
N LYS A 233 11.40 5.44 -22.85
CA LYS A 233 12.74 5.98 -22.62
C LYS A 233 13.90 4.98 -22.79
N GLU A 234 13.64 3.69 -22.98
CA GLU A 234 14.74 2.74 -23.24
C GLU A 234 15.32 2.91 -24.65
N VAL A 235 14.64 3.62 -25.56
CA VAL A 235 15.06 3.77 -26.96
C VAL A 235 15.99 4.99 -27.20
N ASP A 236 16.04 5.97 -26.29
CA ASP A 236 16.81 7.21 -26.49
C ASP A 236 18.25 7.16 -25.94
N GLU A 237 18.65 6.12 -25.19
CA GLU A 237 20.02 5.95 -24.67
C GLU A 237 20.90 4.95 -25.47
N GLU A 238 20.35 4.23 -26.46
CA GLU A 238 21.09 3.22 -27.25
C GLU A 238 21.70 3.73 -28.58
N ASN A 239 21.98 5.03 -28.71
CA ASN A 239 22.62 5.57 -29.92
C ASN A 239 24.10 5.98 -29.78
N THR A 240 24.83 5.37 -28.84
CA THR A 240 26.30 5.38 -28.87
C THR A 240 26.88 4.07 -28.31
N THR A 241 26.95 3.05 -29.16
CA THR A 241 28.17 2.28 -29.53
C THR A 241 27.70 0.92 -30.05
N GLY A 242 27.92 0.69 -31.34
CA GLY A 242 27.55 -0.55 -31.98
C GLY A 242 28.31 -1.74 -31.40
N VAL A 243 27.57 -2.73 -30.95
CA VAL A 243 28.04 -4.12 -30.84
C VAL A 243 26.94 -5.04 -31.38
N ASN A 244 27.38 -5.99 -32.20
CA ASN A 244 26.57 -6.90 -33.01
C ASN A 244 25.50 -7.67 -32.22
N MET A 245 24.28 -7.62 -32.72
CA MET A 245 23.17 -8.54 -32.40
C MET A 245 23.43 -9.92 -33.01
N ALA A 246 24.18 -10.77 -32.30
CA ALA A 246 24.24 -12.21 -32.56
C ALA A 246 24.69 -13.08 -31.36
N GLU A 247 24.84 -12.52 -30.15
CA GLU A 247 25.49 -13.24 -29.04
C GLU A 247 24.75 -13.15 -27.68
N VAL A 248 23.42 -13.05 -27.70
CA VAL A 248 22.58 -13.20 -26.48
C VAL A 248 21.40 -14.13 -26.74
N THR A 249 21.70 -15.36 -27.20
CA THR A 249 20.70 -16.45 -27.23
C THR A 249 21.29 -17.85 -27.02
N GLU A 250 22.46 -17.97 -26.41
CA GLU A 250 23.08 -19.28 -26.18
C GLU A 250 23.74 -19.35 -24.80
N ALA A 251 22.93 -19.36 -23.73
CA ALA A 251 23.40 -19.71 -22.39
C ALA A 251 22.27 -20.14 -21.43
N VAL A 252 21.24 -20.86 -21.85
CA VAL A 252 20.35 -21.54 -20.89
C VAL A 252 19.84 -22.88 -21.42
N SER A 253 20.75 -23.83 -21.63
CA SER A 253 20.36 -25.24 -21.71
C SER A 253 21.56 -26.15 -21.48
N HIS A 254 21.38 -27.06 -20.52
CA HIS A 254 22.24 -28.19 -20.15
C HIS A 254 23.41 -27.89 -19.19
N MET A 255 23.14 -27.91 -17.88
CA MET A 255 23.95 -28.68 -16.93
C MET A 255 23.08 -29.19 -15.78
N SER A 256 22.87 -30.50 -15.79
CA SER A 256 22.34 -31.29 -14.68
C SER A 256 23.26 -31.19 -13.46
N VAL A 257 22.74 -30.69 -12.34
CA VAL A 257 23.41 -30.76 -11.05
C VAL A 257 22.69 -31.79 -10.18
N SER A 258 23.42 -32.86 -9.88
CA SER A 258 23.05 -33.93 -8.97
C SER A 258 22.71 -33.35 -7.59
N ALA A 259 21.55 -33.72 -7.04
CA ALA A 259 21.15 -33.35 -5.69
C ALA A 259 22.09 -33.99 -4.65
N PRO A 260 22.64 -33.23 -3.68
CA PRO A 260 23.14 -33.80 -2.45
C PRO A 260 21.97 -34.20 -1.55
N SER A 261 22.04 -35.39 -0.95
CA SER A 261 21.12 -35.84 0.09
C SER A 261 21.04 -34.82 1.24
N PRO A 262 19.88 -34.63 1.89
CA PRO A 262 19.77 -33.69 3.00
C PRO A 262 20.58 -34.17 4.21
N PRO A 263 21.28 -33.29 4.94
CA PRO A 263 21.83 -33.64 6.24
C PRO A 263 20.68 -33.89 7.23
N GLU A 264 20.74 -34.99 7.99
CA GLU A 264 19.87 -35.23 9.14
C GLU A 264 20.07 -34.10 10.17
N LEU A 265 19.06 -33.26 10.33
CA LEU A 265 19.05 -32.21 11.34
C LEU A 265 18.77 -32.82 12.72
N PRO A 266 19.44 -32.36 13.79
CA PRO A 266 19.19 -32.83 15.15
C PRO A 266 17.75 -32.56 15.55
N SER A 267 17.10 -33.54 16.20
CA SER A 267 15.72 -33.42 16.67
C SER A 267 15.61 -32.34 17.75
N ILE A 268 15.07 -31.18 17.37
CA ILE A 268 14.74 -30.09 18.29
C ILE A 268 13.70 -30.60 19.31
N SER A 269 13.92 -30.32 20.59
CA SER A 269 12.97 -30.73 21.64
C SER A 269 11.63 -30.00 21.49
N SER A 270 10.55 -30.60 22.01
CA SER A 270 9.22 -29.99 21.96
C SER A 270 9.14 -28.63 22.65
N GLU A 271 9.97 -28.41 23.68
CA GLU A 271 10.02 -27.18 24.46
C GLU A 271 10.72 -26.07 23.67
N GLU A 272 11.83 -26.38 23.02
CA GLU A 272 12.57 -25.43 22.19
C GLU A 272 11.76 -25.06 20.93
N ARG A 273 11.04 -26.02 20.33
CA ARG A 273 10.11 -25.76 19.24
C ARG A 273 8.99 -24.80 19.64
N LYS A 274 8.44 -24.97 20.86
CA LYS A 274 7.39 -24.08 21.39
C LYS A 274 7.92 -22.65 21.61
N ALA A 275 9.13 -22.51 22.14
CA ALA A 275 9.74 -21.19 22.34
C ALA A 275 9.96 -20.44 21.01
N ARG A 276 10.37 -21.14 19.95
CA ARG A 276 10.49 -20.55 18.60
C ARG A 276 9.15 -20.10 18.02
N TRP A 277 8.08 -20.87 18.27
CA TRP A 277 6.72 -20.48 17.93
C TRP A 277 6.28 -19.18 18.61
N GLU A 278 6.55 -19.05 19.90
CA GLU A 278 6.20 -17.84 20.68
C GLU A 278 7.00 -16.60 20.24
N GLN A 279 8.14 -16.81 19.58
CA GLN A 279 9.01 -15.76 19.03
C GLN A 279 8.79 -15.50 17.53
N GLY A 280 7.80 -16.15 16.90
CA GLY A 280 7.49 -15.95 15.47
C GLY A 280 8.46 -16.62 14.50
N GLN A 281 9.27 -17.58 14.97
CA GLN A 281 10.26 -18.33 14.19
C GLN A 281 9.83 -19.79 13.95
N ALA A 282 8.56 -20.01 13.63
CA ALA A 282 8.05 -21.36 13.34
C ALA A 282 8.64 -21.93 12.05
N ASP A 283 8.83 -23.25 11.99
CA ASP A 283 9.36 -23.94 10.81
C ASP A 283 8.23 -24.23 9.79
N TYR A 284 7.81 -23.19 9.08
CA TYR A 284 6.67 -23.24 8.17
C TYR A 284 6.84 -24.20 6.97
N MET A 285 8.07 -24.63 6.68
CA MET A 285 8.38 -25.54 5.57
C MET A 285 8.70 -26.97 6.03
N GLY A 286 8.84 -27.21 7.33
CA GLY A 286 9.15 -28.53 7.88
C GLY A 286 8.11 -29.01 8.88
N VAL A 287 8.50 -29.17 10.14
CA VAL A 287 7.67 -29.82 11.16
C VAL A 287 6.42 -29.01 11.50
N ASP A 288 6.49 -27.69 11.34
CA ASP A 288 5.39 -26.76 11.59
C ASP A 288 4.65 -26.34 10.30
N SER A 289 4.85 -27.10 9.22
CA SER A 289 4.11 -26.90 7.98
C SER A 289 2.61 -27.04 8.17
N PHE A 290 1.85 -26.29 7.37
CA PHE A 290 0.40 -26.29 7.39
C PHE A 290 -0.19 -27.70 7.23
N ASP A 291 0.41 -28.52 6.35
CA ASP A 291 -0.05 -29.89 6.10
C ASP A 291 0.05 -30.77 7.35
N ASN A 292 1.11 -30.62 8.14
CA ASN A 292 1.29 -31.36 9.40
C ASN A 292 0.33 -30.87 10.49
N ILE A 293 0.10 -29.56 10.58
CA ILE A 293 -0.85 -28.97 11.53
C ILE A 293 -2.27 -29.42 11.20
N LYS A 294 -2.67 -29.36 9.93
CA LYS A 294 -3.98 -29.78 9.44
C LYS A 294 -4.20 -31.28 9.72
N LYS A 295 -3.23 -32.13 9.38
CA LYS A 295 -3.29 -33.57 9.66
C LYS A 295 -3.47 -33.88 11.15
N LYS A 296 -2.85 -33.09 12.03
CA LYS A 296 -3.01 -33.25 13.48
C LYS A 296 -4.38 -32.77 13.97
N LEU A 297 -4.88 -31.64 13.48
CA LEU A 297 -6.23 -31.15 13.81
C LEU A 297 -7.31 -32.14 13.36
N ASP A 298 -7.18 -32.68 12.15
CA ASP A 298 -8.10 -33.69 11.61
C ASP A 298 -8.11 -34.97 12.47
N SER A 299 -6.99 -35.33 13.12
CA SER A 299 -6.92 -36.48 14.03
C SER A 299 -7.63 -36.28 15.37
N TYR A 300 -7.89 -35.03 15.78
CA TYR A 300 -8.67 -34.72 17.00
C TYR A 300 -10.17 -34.54 16.73
N LEU A 301 -10.58 -34.49 15.46
CA LEU A 301 -11.96 -34.26 15.02
C LEU A 301 -12.68 -35.56 14.56
N GLN A 302 -12.07 -36.73 14.81
CA GLN A 302 -12.69 -38.06 14.71
C GLN A 302 -13.05 -38.59 16.09
#